data_AF-A0A9D6L2T4-F1
#
_entry.id   AF-A0A9D6L2T4-F1
#
_cell.length_a   1.000
_cell.length_b   1.000
_cell.length_c   1.000
_cell.angle_alpha   90.00
_cell.angle_beta   90.00
_cell.angle_gamma   90.00
#
_symmetry.space_group_name_H-M   'P 1'
#
loop_
_entity.id
_entity.type
_entity.pdbx_description
1 polymer ?
#
loop_
_entity_poly.entity_id
_entity_poly.type
_entity_poly.pdbx_seq_one_letter_code
_entity_poly.pdbx_strand_id
1 'polypeptide(L)' 'MKEGEDFYFENGLMVFTEKYHLKRGYCCKSGCRHCPYGFKKEEEKKK' A
#
# COMPACT_ATOMS: atom_id res chain seq x y z
N MET A 1 -11.52 -4.30 9.24
CA MET A 1 -11.15 -4.06 7.83
C MET A 1 -12.44 -3.94 7.03
N LYS A 2 -12.58 -2.89 6.23
CA LYS A 2 -13.81 -2.52 5.54
C LYS A 2 -13.52 -2.36 4.05
N GLU A 3 -14.27 -3.11 3.23
CA GLU A 3 -14.13 -3.12 1.78
C GLU A 3 -14.46 -1.73 1.21
N GLY A 4 -13.61 -1.24 0.30
CA GLY A 4 -13.67 0.11 -0.26
C GLY A 4 -12.94 1.19 0.54
N GLU A 5 -12.64 0.95 1.83
CA GLU A 5 -11.84 1.89 2.64
C GLU A 5 -10.43 1.38 2.89
N ASP A 6 -10.29 0.15 3.36
CA ASP A 6 -9.02 -0.46 3.74
C ASP A 6 -8.38 -1.23 2.55
N PHE A 7 -9.20 -1.82 1.69
CA PHE A 7 -8.75 -2.51 0.48
C PHE A 7 -9.88 -2.51 -0.55
N TYR A 8 -9.53 -2.63 -1.82
CA TYR A 8 -10.47 -2.79 -2.92
C TYR A 8 -9.95 -3.85 -3.89
N PHE A 9 -10.86 -4.45 -4.66
CA PHE A 9 -10.48 -5.39 -5.71
C PHE A 9 -10.37 -4.67 -7.05
N GLU A 10 -9.22 -4.77 -7.68
CA GLU A 10 -8.95 -4.26 -9.02
C GLU A 10 -8.52 -5.42 -9.90
N ASN A 11 -9.26 -5.71 -10.97
CA ASN A 11 -8.96 -6.83 -11.88
C ASN A 11 -8.78 -8.19 -11.18
N GLY A 12 -9.54 -8.47 -10.12
CA GLY A 12 -9.43 -9.71 -9.34
C GLY A 12 -8.23 -9.75 -8.38
N LEU A 13 -7.44 -8.68 -8.31
CA LEU A 13 -6.33 -8.53 -7.36
C LEU A 13 -6.79 -7.67 -6.17
N MET A 14 -6.46 -8.11 -4.96
CA MET A 14 -6.74 -7.36 -3.74
C MET A 14 -5.70 -6.23 -3.58
N VAL A 15 -6.13 -4.99 -3.75
CA VAL A 15 -5.30 -3.79 -3.59
C VAL A 15 -5.57 -3.17 -2.23
N PHE A 16 -4.55 -3.16 -1.37
CA PHE A 16 -4.62 -2.51 -0.06
C PHE A 16 -4.37 -1.00 -0.17
N THR A 17 -5.18 -0.23 0.54
CA THR A 17 -5.03 1.23 0.61
C THR A 17 -4.10 1.64 1.76
N GLU A 18 -3.77 2.92 1.79
CA GLU A 18 -3.00 3.53 2.87
C GLU A 18 -3.72 3.42 4.23
N LYS A 19 -5.06 3.45 4.26
CA LYS A 19 -5.85 3.32 5.49
C LYS A 19 -5.61 1.99 6.18
N TYR A 20 -5.51 0.90 5.41
CA TYR A 20 -5.19 -0.42 5.97
C TYR A 20 -3.80 -0.43 6.59
N HIS A 21 -2.83 0.21 5.94
CA HIS A 21 -1.46 0.29 6.44
C HIS A 21 -1.36 1.18 7.69
N LEU A 22 -2.16 2.24 7.78
CA LEU A 22 -2.32 3.08 8.97
C LEU A 22 -2.95 2.29 10.12
N LYS A 23 -4.07 1.60 9.89
CA LYS A 23 -4.72 0.75 10.90
C LYS A 23 -3.81 -0.38 11.39
N ARG A 24 -2.96 -0.92 10.51
CA ARG A 24 -1.97 -1.95 10.85
C ARG A 24 -0.92 -1.43 11.83
N GLY A 25 -0.65 -0.13 11.86
CA GLY A 25 0.25 0.51 12.83
C GLY A 25 1.74 0.24 12.60
N TYR A 26 2.12 -0.45 11.51
CA TYR A 26 3.53 -0.65 11.16
C TYR A 26 3.76 -0.73 9.65
N CYS A 27 4.92 -0.24 9.21
CA CYS A 27 5.36 -0.33 7.82
C CYS A 27 6.02 -1.68 7.55
N CYS A 28 5.51 -2.44 6.58
CA CYS A 28 6.08 -3.72 6.17
C CYS A 28 7.34 -3.59 5.29
N LYS A 29 7.74 -2.37 4.92
CA LYS A 29 8.91 -2.07 4.05
C LYS A 29 8.92 -2.84 2.72
N SER A 30 7.76 -3.30 2.25
CA SER A 30 7.64 -4.05 0.99
C SER A 30 7.62 -3.16 -0.26
N GLY A 31 7.62 -1.83 -0.10
CA GLY A 31 7.53 -0.89 -1.22
C GLY A 31 6.12 -0.75 -1.79
N CYS A 32 5.10 -0.75 -0.92
CA CYS A 32 3.69 -0.66 -1.33
C CYS A 32 3.37 0.67 -2.01
N ARG A 33 2.57 0.64 -3.08
CA ARG A 33 2.23 1.83 -3.88
C ARG A 33 1.50 2.91 -3.07
N HIS A 34 0.66 2.49 -2.13
CA HIS A 34 -0.11 3.36 -1.21
C HIS A 34 0.48 3.37 0.20
N CYS A 35 1.82 3.38 0.32
CA CYS A 35 2.43 3.39 1.65
C CYS A 35 2.19 4.74 2.37
N PRO A 36 1.48 4.77 3.52
CA PRO A 36 1.28 6.00 4.28
C PRO A 36 2.58 6.50 4.92
N TYR A 37 3.54 5.61 5.13
CA TYR A 37 4.85 5.93 5.72
C TYR A 37 5.84 6.52 4.71
N GLY A 38 5.41 6.81 3.47
CA GLY A 38 6.28 7.32 2.42
C GLY A 38 7.32 6.31 1.92
N PHE A 39 7.17 5.02 2.26
CA PHE A 39 8.06 3.96 1.80
C PHE A 39 7.73 3.58 0.35
N LYS A 40 8.14 4.43 -0.59
CA LYS A 40 8.21 4.08 -2.00
C LYS A 40 9.52 3.32 -2.21
N LYS A 41 9.44 2.13 -2.79
CA LYS A 41 10.59 1.56 -3.49
C LYS A 41 10.85 2.56 -4.62
N GLU A 42 11.83 3.43 -4.42
CA GLU A 42 12.32 4.30 -5.48
C GLU A 42 12.79 3.36 -6.57
N GLU A 43 11.98 3.21 -7.63
CA GLU A 43 12.42 2.55 -8.84
C GLU A 43 13.64 3.34 -9.29
N GLU A 44 14.79 2.69 -9.18
CA GLU A 44 16.08 3.22 -9.57
C GLU A 44 15.91 3.97 -10.88
N LYS A 45 16.08 5.30 -10.84
CA LYS A 45 16.29 6.11 -12.02
C LYS A 45 17.46 5.49 -12.75
N LYS A 46 17.13 4.68 -13.77
CA LYS A 46 18.03 4.09 -14.74
C LYS A 46 18.91 5.23 -15.28
N LYS A 47 20.19 5.22 -14.88
CA LYS A 47 21.23 6.14 -15.33
C LYS A 47 21.54 5.91 -16.80
#